data_AF-A0A0F8W960-F1
#
_entry.id   AF-A0A0F8W960-F1
#
_cell.length_a   1.000
_cell.length_b   1.000
_cell.length_c   1.000
_cell.angle_alpha   90.00
_cell.angle_beta   90.00
_cell.angle_gamma   90.00
#
_symmetry.space_group_name_H-M   'P 1'
#
loop_
_entity.id
_entity.type
_entity.pdbx_description
1 polymer ?
#
loop_
_entity_poly.entity_id
_entity_poly.type
_entity_poly.pdbx_seq_one_letter_code
_entity_poly.pdbx_strand_id
1 'polypeptide(L)'
;MGTLEGFPTPFGSAIVPGGIVGAFKPVPGINTGDTLIEVKHVSGDLVTNVSLLADFTITDADEVTNGGAVDTTGNFLIVVWKEAA
;
A
#
# COMPACT_ATOMS: atom_id res chain seq x y z
N MET A 1 -10.59 -19.56 15.03
CA MET A 1 -9.46 -19.18 14.16
C MET A 1 -8.38 -18.64 15.08
N GLY A 2 -7.29 -19.38 15.27
CA GLY A 2 -6.16 -18.83 16.01
C GLY A 2 -5.54 -17.72 15.19
N THR A 3 -5.28 -16.57 15.81
CA THR A 3 -4.25 -15.64 15.34
C THR A 3 -3.04 -16.48 14.92
N LEU A 4 -2.47 -16.22 13.74
CA LEU A 4 -1.19 -16.80 13.36
C LEU A 4 -0.16 -16.39 14.43
N GLU A 5 0.03 -17.22 15.45
CA GLU A 5 1.05 -17.02 16.46
C GLU A 5 2.40 -17.01 15.74
N GLY A 6 3.08 -15.86 15.73
CA GLY A 6 4.39 -15.72 15.09
C GLY A 6 4.67 -14.39 14.40
N PHE A 7 3.68 -13.55 14.11
CA PHE A 7 3.97 -12.19 13.64
C PHE A 7 4.27 -11.28 14.83
N PRO A 8 5.50 -10.77 14.99
CA PRO A 8 5.94 -10.08 16.21
C PRO A 8 5.30 -8.71 16.39
N THR A 9 4.59 -8.21 15.37
CA THR A 9 3.99 -6.88 15.32
C THR A 9 2.68 -6.93 14.53
N PRO A 10 1.69 -6.09 14.87
CA PRO A 10 0.49 -5.94 14.05
C PRO A 10 0.82 -5.53 12.61
N PHE A 11 -0.08 -5.86 11.69
CA PHE A 11 -0.02 -5.42 10.30
C PHE A 11 -1.38 -4.88 9.89
N GLY A 12 -1.36 -3.85 9.06
CA GLY A 12 -2.54 -3.31 8.41
C GLY A 12 -2.57 -3.68 6.93
N SER A 13 -3.77 -3.64 6.36
CA SER A 13 -3.94 -3.73 4.90
C SER A 13 -5.14 -2.94 4.44
N ALA A 14 -5.05 -2.37 3.24
CA ALA A 14 -6.12 -1.63 2.61
C ALA A 14 -6.10 -1.83 1.10
N ILE A 15 -7.28 -1.80 0.50
CA ILE A 15 -7.44 -1.68 -0.95
C ILE A 15 -7.77 -0.23 -1.23
N VAL A 16 -6.93 0.43 -2.03
CA VAL A 16 -7.15 1.82 -2.45
C VAL A 16 -7.29 1.91 -3.96
N PRO A 17 -8.07 2.86 -4.47
CA PRO A 17 -8.07 3.16 -5.89
C PRO A 17 -6.67 3.51 -6.37
N GLY A 18 -6.31 3.04 -7.55
CA GLY A 18 -5.20 3.57 -8.30
C GLY A 18 -5.51 5.00 -8.77
N GLY A 19 -4.49 5.68 -9.24
CA GLY A 19 -4.56 7.11 -9.52
C GLY A 19 -3.30 7.60 -10.19
N ILE A 20 -3.31 8.91 -10.47
CA ILE A 20 -2.15 9.58 -11.02
C ILE A 20 -1.02 9.54 -10.01
N VAL A 21 0.19 9.61 -10.55
CA VAL A 21 1.44 9.81 -9.84
C VAL A 21 1.30 10.79 -8.65
N GLY A 22 1.87 10.43 -7.50
CA GLY A 22 2.23 11.38 -6.45
C GLY A 22 1.44 11.34 -5.14
N ALA A 23 0.21 10.82 -5.08
CA ALA A 23 -0.47 10.59 -3.80
C ALA A 23 -1.66 9.64 -3.91
N PHE A 24 -1.59 8.50 -3.23
CA PHE A 24 -2.68 7.54 -3.11
C PHE A 24 -3.33 7.72 -1.75
N LYS A 25 -4.26 8.67 -1.68
CA LYS A 25 -5.01 9.03 -0.47
C LYS A 25 -6.49 8.70 -0.60
N PRO A 26 -7.17 8.34 0.52
CA PRO A 26 -6.60 7.92 1.80
C PRO A 26 -6.28 6.40 1.81
N VAL A 27 -5.19 6.00 2.47
CA VAL A 27 -4.97 4.61 2.91
C VAL A 27 -5.41 4.54 4.38
N PRO A 28 -6.60 3.98 4.70
CA PRO A 28 -7.11 4.04 6.07
C PRO A 28 -6.23 3.27 7.04
N GLY A 29 -5.82 3.92 8.14
CA GLY A 29 -5.09 3.29 9.24
C GLY A 29 -3.57 3.18 9.06
N ILE A 30 -3.01 3.72 7.98
CA ILE A 30 -1.55 3.85 7.83
C ILE A 30 -1.06 5.10 8.55
N ASN A 31 0.14 5.03 9.12
CA ASN A 31 0.81 6.12 9.81
C ASN A 31 2.25 6.27 9.32
N THR A 32 2.81 7.45 9.50
CA THR A 32 4.18 7.84 9.08
C THR A 32 5.27 6.91 9.63
N GLY A 33 5.05 6.28 10.79
CA GLY A 33 5.98 5.33 11.40
C GLY A 33 5.88 3.90 10.90
N ASP A 34 4.87 3.57 10.10
CA ASP A 34 4.64 2.22 9.60
C ASP A 34 5.66 1.86 8.52
N THR A 35 5.81 0.56 8.24
CA THR A 35 6.69 0.07 7.18
C THR A 35 5.89 -0.63 6.10
N LEU A 36 5.98 -0.17 4.85
CA LEU A 36 5.37 -0.88 3.73
C LEU A 36 6.00 -2.26 3.58
N ILE A 37 5.15 -3.29 3.53
CA ILE A 37 5.54 -4.67 3.25
C ILE A 37 5.27 -4.99 1.77
N GLU A 38 4.15 -4.49 1.22
CA GLU A 38 3.76 -4.75 -0.16
C GLU A 38 2.87 -3.61 -0.68
N VAL A 39 3.09 -3.22 -1.93
CA VAL A 39 2.14 -2.41 -2.70
C VAL A 39 1.88 -3.14 -4.00
N LYS A 40 0.77 -3.88 -4.05
CA LYS A 40 0.41 -4.68 -5.20
C LYS A 40 -0.54 -3.91 -6.10
N HIS A 41 -0.09 -3.61 -7.31
CA HIS A 41 -0.96 -3.13 -8.38
C HIS A 41 -1.81 -4.28 -8.91
N VAL A 42 -3.11 -4.01 -9.06
CA VAL A 42 -4.08 -4.93 -9.66
C VAL A 42 -4.84 -4.15 -10.73
N SER A 43 -4.66 -4.57 -11.97
CA SER A 43 -5.36 -3.98 -13.12
C SER A 43 -6.89 -4.03 -12.99
N GLY A 44 -7.59 -3.09 -13.63
CA GLY A 44 -9.06 -3.00 -13.60
C GLY A 44 -9.78 -4.24 -14.14
N ASP A 45 -9.14 -5.00 -15.01
CA ASP A 45 -9.65 -6.29 -15.55
C ASP A 45 -9.31 -7.49 -14.64
N LEU A 46 -8.56 -7.26 -13.56
CA LEU A 46 -8.09 -8.25 -12.58
C LEU A 46 -7.15 -9.32 -13.13
N VAL A 47 -6.66 -9.17 -14.36
CA VAL A 47 -5.77 -10.15 -15.02
C VAL A 47 -4.32 -9.89 -14.64
N THR A 48 -3.91 -8.63 -14.70
CA THR A 48 -2.54 -8.21 -14.41
C THR A 48 -2.42 -7.82 -12.95
N ASN A 49 -1.40 -8.36 -12.28
CA ASN A 49 -1.02 -7.90 -10.96
C ASN A 49 0.50 -7.97 -10.78
N VAL A 50 1.06 -6.91 -10.18
CA VAL A 50 2.51 -6.75 -10.02
C VAL A 50 2.80 -6.01 -8.72
N SER A 51 3.85 -6.41 -8.01
CA SER A 51 4.35 -5.62 -6.88
C SER A 51 5.05 -4.38 -7.42
N LEU A 52 4.64 -3.22 -6.92
CA LEU A 52 5.29 -1.94 -7.17
C LEU A 52 5.96 -1.42 -5.90
N LEU A 53 6.20 -2.25 -4.88
CA LEU A 53 6.73 -1.80 -3.59
C LEU A 53 7.95 -0.87 -3.70
N ALA A 54 8.86 -1.14 -4.63
CA ALA A 54 10.08 -0.34 -4.84
C ALA A 54 9.80 1.10 -5.29
N ASP A 55 8.65 1.35 -5.90
CA ASP A 55 8.25 2.67 -6.37
C ASP A 55 7.54 3.47 -5.27
N PHE A 56 7.16 2.84 -4.15
CA PHE A 56 6.26 3.44 -3.17
C PHE A 56 6.92 3.66 -1.80
N THR A 57 6.54 4.75 -1.14
CA THR A 57 6.96 5.09 0.22
C THR A 57 5.80 5.65 1.03
N ILE A 58 5.90 5.55 2.36
CA ILE A 58 5.05 6.33 3.26
C ILE A 58 5.67 7.72 3.41
N THR A 59 4.83 8.74 3.42
CA THR A 59 5.22 10.15 3.59
C THR A 59 4.93 10.64 5.01
N ASP A 60 5.45 11.82 5.36
CA ASP A 60 5.27 12.46 6.67
C ASP A 60 3.83 12.95 6.97
N ALA A 61 2.89 12.73 6.05
CA ALA A 61 1.49 13.12 6.17
C ALA A 61 0.55 11.90 6.17
N ASP A 62 1.05 10.75 6.60
CA ASP A 62 0.32 9.47 6.67
C ASP A 62 -0.24 9.03 5.29
N GLU A 63 0.57 9.20 4.25
CA GLU A 63 0.20 8.88 2.86
C GLU A 63 1.13 7.88 2.23
N VAL A 64 0.60 7.12 1.28
CA VAL A 64 1.39 6.31 0.36
C VAL A 64 1.56 7.08 -0.95
N THR A 65 2.79 7.31 -1.36
CA THR A 65 3.16 7.97 -2.63
C THR A 65 4.07 7.08 -3.45
N ASN A 66 4.11 7.29 -4.76
CA ASN A 66 5.07 6.65 -5.65
C ASN A 66 6.11 7.60 -6.27
N GLY A 67 6.26 8.79 -5.69
CA GLY A 67 7.37 9.70 -5.96
C GLY A 67 7.50 10.23 -7.40
N GLY A 68 6.57 9.98 -8.31
CA GLY A 68 6.73 10.41 -9.72
C GLY A 68 6.53 9.34 -10.79
N ALA A 69 6.62 8.05 -10.43
CA ALA A 69 7.11 7.05 -11.39
C ALA A 69 6.03 6.28 -12.17
N VAL A 70 4.88 6.00 -11.56
CA VAL A 70 3.91 5.04 -12.13
C VAL A 70 2.49 5.60 -12.14
N ASP A 71 1.85 5.66 -13.30
CA ASP A 71 0.42 5.94 -13.38
C ASP A 71 -0.37 4.64 -13.21
N THR A 72 -1.25 4.59 -12.21
CA THR A 72 -2.10 3.43 -11.93
C THR A 72 -3.58 3.74 -12.08
N THR A 73 -3.93 4.84 -12.72
CA THR A 73 -5.31 5.27 -12.97
C THR A 73 -6.17 4.15 -13.58
N GLY A 74 -7.38 3.96 -13.05
CA GLY A 74 -8.30 2.90 -13.50
C GLY A 74 -8.04 1.50 -12.92
N ASN A 75 -7.04 1.37 -12.05
CA ASN A 75 -6.66 0.13 -11.38
C ASN A 75 -6.86 0.23 -9.87
N PHE A 76 -6.39 -0.77 -9.12
CA PHE A 76 -6.42 -0.81 -7.65
C PHE A 76 -5.04 -1.10 -7.09
N LEU A 77 -4.78 -0.63 -5.86
CA LEU A 77 -3.60 -0.99 -5.10
C LEU A 77 -4.03 -1.76 -3.85
N ILE A 78 -3.38 -2.89 -3.58
CA ILE A 78 -3.45 -3.57 -2.30
C ILE A 78 -2.20 -3.18 -1.54
N VAL A 79 -2.38 -2.41 -0.47
CA VAL A 79 -1.29 -1.90 0.38
C VAL A 79 -1.27 -2.74 1.65
N VAL A 80 -0.09 -3.24 2.01
CA VAL A 80 0.15 -3.98 3.26
C VAL A 80 1.30 -3.31 4.00
N TRP A 81 1.11 -3.05 5.29
CA TRP A 81 2.13 -2.42 6.13
C TRP A 81 2.26 -3.11 7.47
N LYS A 82 3.46 -3.07 8.02
CA LYS A 82 3.75 -3.36 9.41
C LYS A 82 3.46 -2.12 10.22
N GLU A 83 2.69 -2.25 11.29
CA GLU A 83 2.45 -1.13 12.21
C GLU A 83 3.72 -0.81 13.01
N ALA A 84 3.96 0.48 13.25
CA ALA A 84 4.99 0.94 14.18
C ALA A 84 4.76 0.37 15.59
N ALA A 85 5.85 0.17 16.33
CA ALA A 85 5.80 -0.33 17.71
C ALA A 85 5.41 0.77 18.71
#